data_AF-A0A2M6GFI5-F1
#
_entry.id   AF-A0A2M6GFI5-F1
#
_cell.length_a   1.000
_cell.length_b   1.000
_cell.length_c   1.000
_cell.angle_alpha   90.00
_cell.angle_beta   90.00
_cell.angle_gamma   90.00
#
_symmetry.space_group_name_H-M   'P 1'
#
loop_
_entity.id
_entity.type
_entity.pdbx_description
1 polymer ?
#
loop_
_entity_poly.entity_id
_entity_poly.type
_entity_poly.pdbx_seq_one_letter_code
_entity_poly.pdbx_strand_id
1 'polypeptide(L)'
;MEILLATFSALFSVVNPFGAMPVFLTLTQDDTPQHRNLMAKRASMYMVLILAIFFFAGQYVLNFFGLRIHDLRIAGGIMILKAGFDLLTTKSEPGKKVSKEVVEEGIQKEDISFTPLAMPMLSGPGAIAVSIGMFTKSLSYLNMVLTIVAIIMVAFASYFILVSSHR
;
A
#
# COMPACT_ATOMS: atom_id res chain seq x y z
N MET A 1 -9.68 -5.15 20.07
CA MET A 1 -10.43 -5.27 18.81
C MET A 1 -10.49 -3.95 18.05
N GLU A 2 -10.72 -2.81 18.71
CA GLU A 2 -10.80 -1.50 18.05
C GLU A 2 -9.58 -1.14 17.20
N ILE A 3 -8.35 -1.36 17.70
CA ILE A 3 -7.12 -1.10 16.94
C ILE A 3 -7.05 -1.86 15.63
N LEU A 4 -7.53 -3.11 15.61
CA LEU A 4 -7.55 -3.91 14.39
C LEU A 4 -8.48 -3.29 13.34
N LEU A 5 -9.70 -2.92 13.74
CA LEU A 5 -10.69 -2.31 12.84
C LEU A 5 -10.26 -0.91 12.37
N ALA A 6 -9.67 -0.11 13.26
CA ALA A 6 -9.15 1.22 12.94
C ALA A 6 -7.96 1.13 11.97
N THR A 7 -7.00 0.24 12.24
CA THR A 7 -5.84 0.01 11.37
C THR A 7 -6.29 -0.51 10.01
N PHE A 8 -7.16 -1.51 9.98
CA PHE A 8 -7.67 -2.09 8.74
C PHE A 8 -8.38 -1.02 7.89
N SER A 9 -9.32 -0.28 8.47
CA SER A 9 -10.09 0.74 7.74
C SER A 9 -9.18 1.86 7.21
N ALA A 10 -8.24 2.33 8.03
CA ALA A 10 -7.28 3.36 7.63
C ALA A 10 -6.38 2.87 6.49
N LEU A 11 -5.71 1.73 6.66
CA LEU A 11 -4.84 1.19 5.63
C LEU A 11 -5.60 0.84 4.36
N PHE A 12 -6.75 0.16 4.44
CA PHE A 12 -7.53 -0.20 3.26
C PHE A 12 -7.94 1.03 2.44
N SER A 13 -8.38 2.09 3.12
CA SER A 13 -8.74 3.36 2.48
C SER A 13 -7.55 4.01 1.77
N VAL A 14 -6.38 4.04 2.42
CA VAL A 14 -5.18 4.69 1.86
C VAL A 14 -4.54 3.88 0.74
N VAL A 15 -4.43 2.56 0.92
CA VAL A 15 -3.89 1.62 -0.07
C VAL A 15 -4.75 1.65 -1.33
N ASN A 16 -6.08 1.71 -1.16
CA ASN A 16 -7.05 1.78 -2.25
C ASN A 16 -6.75 0.73 -3.37
N PRO A 17 -6.91 -0.57 -3.05
CA PRO A 17 -6.63 -1.64 -4.00
C PRO A 17 -7.48 -1.56 -5.27
N PHE A 18 -8.71 -1.04 -5.18
CA PHE A 18 -9.56 -0.79 -6.36
C PHE A 18 -8.90 0.16 -7.36
N GLY A 19 -8.34 1.27 -6.86
CA GLY A 19 -7.59 2.20 -7.70
C GLY A 19 -6.24 1.64 -8.20
N ALA A 20 -5.77 0.52 -7.66
CA ALA A 20 -4.59 -0.18 -8.18
C ALA A 20 -4.92 -1.16 -9.32
N MET A 21 -6.18 -1.60 -9.44
CA MET A 21 -6.62 -2.55 -10.47
C MET A 21 -6.29 -2.11 -11.90
N PRO A 22 -6.57 -0.86 -12.34
CA PRO A 22 -6.33 -0.50 -13.74
C PRO A 22 -4.85 -0.59 -14.13
N VAL A 23 -3.95 -0.16 -13.23
CA VAL A 23 -2.51 -0.26 -13.46
C VAL A 23 -2.04 -1.71 -13.45
N PHE A 24 -2.56 -2.53 -12.54
CA PHE A 24 -2.28 -3.96 -12.54
C PHE A 24 -2.72 -4.63 -13.85
N LEU A 25 -3.90 -4.30 -14.37
CA LEU A 25 -4.40 -4.82 -15.64
C LEU A 25 -3.51 -4.40 -16.81
N THR A 26 -3.10 -3.13 -16.87
CA THR A 26 -2.20 -2.63 -17.93
C THR A 26 -0.84 -3.33 -17.89
N LEU A 27 -0.27 -3.53 -16.70
CA LEU A 27 1.05 -4.15 -16.55
C LEU A 27 1.04 -5.68 -16.75
N THR A 28 -0.13 -6.32 -16.69
CA THR A 28 -0.28 -7.78 -16.81
C THR A 28 -1.14 -8.18 -18.01
N GLN A 29 -1.31 -7.27 -18.98
CA GLN A 29 -2.19 -7.47 -20.13
C GLN A 29 -1.73 -8.62 -21.04
N ASP A 30 -0.42 -8.84 -21.15
CA ASP A 30 0.21 -9.85 -22.00
C ASP A 30 0.61 -11.11 -21.20
N ASP A 31 0.31 -11.14 -19.90
CA ASP A 31 0.69 -12.24 -19.01
C ASP A 31 -0.32 -13.38 -19.04
N THR A 32 0.17 -14.60 -18.78
CA THR A 32 -0.70 -15.74 -18.49
C THR A 32 -1.44 -15.54 -17.17
N PRO A 33 -2.68 -16.09 -17.00
CA PRO A 33 -3.42 -16.00 -15.75
C PRO A 33 -2.63 -16.51 -14.53
N GLN A 34 -1.76 -17.51 -14.73
CA GLN A 34 -0.90 -18.08 -13.70
C GLN A 34 0.18 -17.08 -13.26
N HIS A 35 0.90 -16.47 -14.22
CA HIS A 35 1.96 -15.50 -13.93
C HIS A 35 1.40 -14.26 -13.24
N ARG A 36 0.26 -13.79 -13.72
CA ARG A 36 -0.43 -12.64 -13.15
C ARG A 36 -0.90 -12.86 -11.70
N ASN A 37 -1.45 -14.04 -11.38
CA ASN A 37 -1.80 -14.39 -10.00
C ASN A 37 -0.55 -14.49 -9.10
N LEU A 38 0.57 -14.97 -9.64
CA LEU A 38 1.85 -14.97 -8.95
C LEU A 38 2.34 -13.54 -8.66
N MET A 39 2.23 -12.62 -9.63
CA MET A 39 2.58 -11.21 -9.45
C MET A 39 1.72 -10.54 -8.36
N ALA A 40 0.40 -10.75 -8.38
CA ALA A 40 -0.49 -10.24 -7.34
C ALA A 40 -0.13 -10.78 -5.94
N LYS A 41 0.17 -12.08 -5.85
CA LYS A 41 0.57 -12.72 -4.59
C LYS A 41 1.88 -12.15 -4.06
N ARG A 42 2.90 -12.03 -4.91
CA ARG A 42 4.21 -11.45 -4.55
C ARG A 42 4.06 -9.99 -4.12
N ALA A 43 3.27 -9.21 -4.85
CA ALA A 43 3.02 -7.80 -4.52
C ALA A 43 2.39 -7.64 -3.14
N SER A 44 1.35 -8.43 -2.83
CA SER A 44 0.73 -8.43 -1.50
C SER A 44 1.70 -8.88 -0.40
N MET A 45 2.57 -9.86 -0.68
CA MET A 45 3.57 -10.31 0.28
C MET A 45 4.63 -9.23 0.57
N TYR A 46 5.14 -8.57 -0.47
CA TYR A 46 6.05 -7.44 -0.31
C TYR A 46 5.39 -6.27 0.41
N MET A 47 4.10 -6.01 0.16
CA MET A 47 3.35 -5.00 0.90
C MET A 47 3.33 -5.26 2.41
N VAL A 48 3.03 -6.50 2.81
CA VAL A 48 3.07 -6.88 4.24
C VAL A 48 4.46 -6.62 4.82
N LEU A 49 5.52 -7.05 4.11
CA LEU A 49 6.89 -6.91 4.57
C LEU A 49 7.29 -5.42 4.73
N ILE A 50 7.00 -4.60 3.71
CA ILE A 50 7.27 -3.15 3.74
C ILE A 50 6.54 -2.50 4.92
N LEU A 51 5.23 -2.69 5.02
CA LEU A 51 4.43 -2.03 6.05
C LEU A 51 4.79 -2.51 7.46
N ALA A 52 5.08 -3.80 7.65
CA ALA A 52 5.53 -4.34 8.93
C ALA A 52 6.90 -3.79 9.33
N ILE A 53 7.86 -3.72 8.39
CA ILE A 53 9.17 -3.11 8.65
C ILE A 53 9.00 -1.66 9.09
N PHE A 54 8.21 -0.86 8.37
CA PHE A 54 7.99 0.54 8.75
C PHE A 54 7.20 0.68 10.06
N PHE A 55 6.29 -0.23 10.37
CA PHE A 55 5.59 -0.24 11.67
C PHE A 55 6.59 -0.33 12.84
N PHE A 56 7.56 -1.24 12.77
CA PHE A 56 8.54 -1.42 13.84
C PHE A 56 9.71 -0.44 13.79
N ALA A 57 10.26 -0.18 12.60
CA ALA A 57 11.47 0.61 12.41
C ALA A 57 11.20 2.11 12.24
N GLY A 58 10.01 2.50 11.79
CA GLY A 58 9.73 3.86 11.34
C GLY A 58 9.88 4.91 12.44
N GLN A 59 9.48 4.60 13.68
CA GLN A 59 9.72 5.54 14.79
C GLN A 59 11.22 5.76 15.05
N TYR A 60 12.06 4.74 14.92
CA TYR A 60 13.51 4.90 15.10
C TYR A 60 14.09 5.80 14.02
N VAL A 61 13.67 5.61 12.77
CA VAL A 61 14.09 6.45 11.64
C VAL A 61 13.65 7.90 11.86
N LEU A 62 12.39 8.15 12.25
CA LEU A 62 11.90 9.50 12.52
C LEU A 62 12.72 10.18 13.62
N ASN A 63 12.96 9.48 14.74
CA ASN A 63 13.74 10.03 15.84
C ASN A 63 15.19 10.32 15.43
N PHE A 64 15.79 9.48 14.57
CA PHE A 64 17.12 9.72 14.02
C PHE A 64 17.21 11.04 13.23
N PHE A 65 16.17 11.36 12.45
CA PHE A 65 16.06 12.62 11.71
C PHE A 65 15.51 13.79 12.54
N GLY A 66 15.23 13.61 13.84
CA GLY A 66 14.64 14.63 14.70
C GLY A 66 13.16 14.95 14.38
N LEU A 67 12.47 14.08 13.64
CA LEU A 67 11.07 14.22 13.26
C LEU A 67 10.14 13.64 14.30
N ARG A 68 8.99 14.28 14.50
CA ARG A 68 7.93 13.81 15.39
C ARG A 68 6.87 13.06 14.60
N ILE A 69 6.16 12.17 15.28
CA ILE A 69 5.01 11.47 14.70
C ILE A 69 3.91 12.45 14.25
N HIS A 70 3.85 13.63 14.87
CA HIS A 70 2.93 14.70 14.48
C HIS A 70 3.21 15.22 13.07
N ASP A 71 4.48 15.39 12.71
CA ASP A 71 4.91 15.86 11.39
C ASP A 71 4.49 14.84 10.31
N LEU A 72 4.67 13.55 10.62
CA LEU A 72 4.23 12.46 9.75
C LEU A 72 2.71 12.41 9.59
N ARG A 73 1.94 12.68 10.67
CA ARG A 73 0.48 12.72 10.59
C ARG A 73 -0.02 13.87 9.70
N ILE A 74 0.64 15.03 9.74
CA ILE A 74 0.32 16.15 8.84
C ILE A 74 0.60 15.73 7.38
N ALA A 75 1.81 15.22 7.10
CA ALA A 75 2.19 14.79 5.76
C ALA A 75 1.28 13.68 5.22
N GLY A 76 0.99 12.67 6.05
CA GLY A 76 0.08 11.59 5.74
C GLY A 76 -1.35 12.08 5.48
N GLY A 77 -1.86 12.98 6.30
CA GLY A 77 -3.19 13.59 6.12
C GLY A 77 -3.31 14.33 4.78
N ILE A 78 -2.29 15.09 4.39
CA ILE A 78 -2.23 15.77 3.09
C ILE A 78 -2.24 14.74 1.95
N MET A 79 -1.52 13.63 2.07
CA MET A 79 -1.51 12.57 1.06
C MET A 79 -2.86 11.88 0.92
N ILE A 80 -3.57 11.63 2.03
CA ILE A 80 -4.92 11.06 2.01
C ILE A 80 -5.91 12.03 1.37
N LEU A 81 -5.84 13.31 1.73
CA LEU A 81 -6.67 14.36 1.12
C LEU A 81 -6.44 14.42 -0.40
N LYS A 82 -5.18 14.39 -0.84
CA LYS A 82 -4.83 14.34 -2.26
C LYS A 82 -5.43 13.09 -2.92
N ALA A 83 -5.28 11.91 -2.31
CA ALA A 83 -5.83 10.67 -2.86
C ALA A 83 -7.36 10.71 -2.98
N GLY A 84 -8.05 11.30 -2.00
CA GLY A 84 -9.50 11.52 -2.05
C GLY A 84 -9.90 12.52 -3.14
N PHE A 85 -9.14 13.61 -3.30
CA PHE A 85 -9.35 14.59 -4.36
C PHE A 85 -9.12 13.98 -5.74
N ASP A 86 -8.08 13.15 -5.90
CA ASP A 86 -7.79 12.43 -7.14
C ASP A 86 -8.98 11.54 -7.57
N LEU A 87 -9.72 10.94 -6.61
CA LEU A 87 -10.95 10.16 -6.90
C LEU A 87 -12.10 11.01 -7.45
N LEU A 88 -12.27 12.24 -6.95
CA LEU A 88 -13.30 13.17 -7.44
C LEU A 88 -12.93 13.79 -8.79
N THR A 89 -11.63 13.97 -9.02
CA THR A 89 -11.10 14.70 -10.18
C THR A 89 -10.79 13.79 -11.36
N THR A 90 -10.92 12.47 -11.21
CA THR A 90 -10.70 11.52 -12.31
C THR A 90 -11.73 11.69 -13.44
N LYS A 91 -11.41 12.57 -14.39
CA LYS A 91 -11.56 12.27 -15.81
C LYS A 91 -10.54 11.18 -16.13
N SER A 92 -11.03 10.03 -16.60
CA SER A 92 -10.28 8.81 -16.89
C SER A 92 -9.03 9.07 -17.76
N GLU A 93 -7.86 9.18 -17.14
CA GLU A 93 -6.59 8.88 -17.80
C GLU A 93 -5.94 7.73 -17.02
N PRO A 94 -5.89 6.52 -17.59
CA PRO A 94 -5.20 5.38 -16.97
C PRO A 94 -3.73 5.75 -16.73
N GLY A 95 -3.23 5.60 -15.50
CA GLY A 95 -1.79 5.62 -15.21
C GLY A 95 -1.25 6.64 -14.20
N LYS A 96 -2.06 7.58 -13.68
CA LYS A 96 -1.52 8.68 -12.83
C LYS A 96 -1.04 8.32 -11.41
N LYS A 97 -1.16 7.06 -10.95
CA LYS A 97 -0.62 6.63 -9.63
C LYS A 97 0.90 6.39 -9.64
N VAL A 98 1.51 6.30 -10.82
CA VAL A 98 2.93 5.95 -11.03
C VAL A 98 3.46 6.84 -12.16
N SER A 99 4.74 7.26 -12.14
CA SER A 99 5.29 8.02 -13.27
C SER A 99 5.16 7.20 -14.56
N LYS A 100 4.88 7.84 -15.69
CA LYS A 100 4.81 7.14 -16.99
C LYS A 100 6.08 6.33 -17.26
N GLU A 101 7.24 6.88 -16.88
CA GLU A 101 8.53 6.17 -17.01
C GLU A 101 8.57 4.86 -16.22
N VAL A 102 8.02 4.82 -15.00
CA VAL A 102 8.04 3.62 -14.15
C VAL A 102 7.04 2.57 -14.65
N VAL A 103 5.93 2.99 -15.26
CA VAL A 103 5.00 2.07 -15.95
C VAL A 103 5.65 1.50 -17.20
N GLU A 104 6.34 2.33 -17.99
CA GLU A 104 7.01 1.96 -19.24
C GLU A 104 8.21 1.03 -19.00
N GLU A 105 8.99 1.27 -17.93
CA GLU A 105 10.00 0.32 -17.43
C GLU A 105 9.36 -0.98 -16.93
N GLY A 106 8.18 -0.90 -16.30
CA GLY A 106 7.45 -2.05 -15.78
C GLY A 106 6.99 -3.00 -16.90
N ILE A 107 6.55 -2.46 -18.03
CA ILE A 107 6.17 -3.24 -19.23
C ILE A 107 7.36 -4.05 -19.77
N GLN A 108 8.59 -3.57 -19.58
CA GLN A 108 9.80 -4.28 -20.02
C GLN A 108 10.34 -5.28 -18.97
N LYS A 109 9.80 -5.29 -17.75
CA LYS A 109 10.27 -6.15 -16.65
C LYS A 109 9.42 -7.41 -16.51
N GLU A 110 10.11 -8.54 -16.36
CA GLU A 110 9.48 -9.85 -16.13
C GLU A 110 8.81 -9.97 -14.74
N ASP A 111 9.22 -9.15 -13.77
CA ASP A 111 8.65 -9.09 -12.42
C ASP A 111 8.27 -7.65 -12.02
N ILE A 112 6.97 -7.37 -12.06
CA ILE A 112 6.35 -6.09 -11.67
C ILE A 112 5.87 -6.08 -10.20
N SER A 113 6.05 -7.19 -9.48
CA SER A 113 5.41 -7.40 -8.18
C SER A 113 5.99 -6.50 -7.09
N PHE A 114 7.29 -6.21 -7.14
CA PHE A 114 7.91 -5.24 -6.22
C PHE A 114 7.64 -3.79 -6.67
N THR A 115 8.05 -3.45 -7.90
CA THR A 115 7.80 -2.13 -8.50
C THR A 115 7.04 -2.30 -9.82
N PRO A 116 5.95 -1.55 -10.04
CA PRO A 116 5.35 -0.55 -9.15
C PRO A 116 4.30 -1.06 -8.16
N LEU A 117 3.97 -2.37 -8.18
CA LEU A 117 2.80 -2.89 -7.47
C LEU A 117 2.91 -2.83 -5.93
N ALA A 118 3.89 -3.49 -5.33
CA ALA A 118 4.07 -3.39 -3.88
C ALA A 118 4.50 -1.98 -3.46
N MET A 119 5.44 -1.40 -4.19
CA MET A 119 5.93 -0.03 -4.02
C MET A 119 5.97 0.66 -5.39
N PRO A 120 5.36 1.85 -5.55
CA PRO A 120 4.70 2.66 -4.52
C PRO A 120 3.19 2.40 -4.37
N MET A 121 2.57 1.51 -5.15
CA MET A 121 1.10 1.49 -5.23
C MET A 121 0.42 0.98 -3.97
N LEU A 122 0.75 -0.23 -3.51
CA LEU A 122 0.12 -0.82 -2.34
C LEU A 122 0.73 -0.35 -1.01
N SER A 123 2.01 0.04 -1.02
CA SER A 123 2.76 0.44 0.18
C SER A 123 3.33 1.84 0.03
N GLY A 124 2.56 2.74 -0.58
CA GLY A 124 3.00 4.10 -0.86
C GLY A 124 3.24 4.92 0.41
N PRO A 125 3.73 6.17 0.25
CA PRO A 125 4.07 7.05 1.36
C PRO A 125 2.93 7.24 2.38
N GLY A 126 1.68 7.29 1.92
CA GLY A 126 0.51 7.36 2.80
C GLY A 126 0.31 6.10 3.65
N ALA A 127 0.41 4.91 3.05
CA ALA A 127 0.25 3.65 3.78
C ALA A 127 1.40 3.43 4.77
N ILE A 128 2.63 3.79 4.37
CA ILE A 128 3.79 3.82 5.26
C ILE A 128 3.54 4.78 6.43
N ALA A 129 3.05 5.99 6.16
CA ALA A 129 2.77 6.98 7.20
C ALA A 129 1.73 6.48 8.23
N VAL A 130 0.65 5.87 7.75
CA VAL A 130 -0.35 5.23 8.60
C VAL A 130 0.27 4.11 9.44
N SER A 131 1.08 3.24 8.82
CA SER A 131 1.74 2.13 9.52
C SER A 131 2.62 2.64 10.67
N ILE A 132 3.51 3.60 10.41
CA ILE A 132 4.36 4.20 11.45
C ILE A 132 3.50 4.89 12.53
N GLY A 133 2.41 5.55 12.11
CA GLY A 133 1.46 6.26 12.97
C GLY A 133 0.71 5.38 13.97
N MET A 134 0.53 4.09 13.66
CA MET A 134 -0.11 3.12 14.54
C MET A 134 0.83 2.62 15.64
N PHE A 135 2.14 2.80 15.50
CA PHE A 135 3.10 2.44 16.54
C PHE A 135 3.15 3.51 17.64
N THR A 136 2.96 3.09 18.90
CA THR A 136 3.25 3.90 20.09
C THR A 136 4.12 3.11 21.07
N LYS A 137 4.99 3.80 21.83
CA LYS A 137 5.86 3.17 22.84
C LYS A 137 5.07 2.49 23.97
N SER A 138 3.81 2.86 24.18
CA SER A 138 2.92 2.26 25.19
C SER A 138 2.04 1.13 24.65
N LEU A 139 2.24 0.69 23.40
CA LEU A 139 1.40 -0.35 22.81
C LEU A 139 1.64 -1.69 23.53
N SER A 140 0.56 -2.31 24.00
CA SER A 140 0.61 -3.70 24.47
C SER A 140 1.01 -4.65 23.32
N TYR A 141 1.71 -5.74 23.64
CA TYR A 141 2.07 -6.79 22.68
C TYR A 141 0.86 -7.30 21.89
N LEU A 142 -0.31 -7.42 22.55
CA LEU A 142 -1.55 -7.82 21.89
C LEU A 142 -1.94 -6.84 20.77
N ASN A 143 -1.82 -5.53 21.02
CA ASN A 143 -2.15 -4.52 20.03
C ASN A 143 -1.15 -4.50 18.87
N MET A 144 0.13 -4.81 19.11
CA MET A 144 1.11 -4.95 18.03
C MET A 144 0.74 -6.10 17.10
N VAL A 145 0.37 -7.25 17.67
CA VAL A 145 -0.11 -8.40 16.90
C VAL A 145 -1.37 -8.05 16.13
N LEU A 146 -2.33 -7.36 16.74
CA LEU A 146 -3.56 -6.92 16.07
C LEU A 146 -3.30 -5.98 14.89
N THR A 147 -2.31 -5.08 14.98
CA THR A 147 -1.91 -4.22 13.85
C THR A 147 -1.30 -5.02 12.72
N ILE A 148 -0.43 -6.00 13.00
CA ILE A 148 0.12 -6.90 11.98
C ILE A 148 -0.97 -7.74 11.31
N VAL A 149 -1.91 -8.27 12.11
CA VAL A 149 -3.08 -9.00 11.59
C VAL A 149 -3.89 -8.10 10.66
N ALA A 150 -4.10 -6.82 11.01
CA ALA A 150 -4.78 -5.86 10.15
C ALA A 150 -4.02 -5.63 8.82
N ILE A 151 -2.69 -5.47 8.84
CA ILE A 151 -1.86 -5.34 7.63
C ILE A 151 -2.03 -6.58 6.73
N ILE A 152 -1.99 -7.78 7.31
CA ILE A 152 -2.18 -9.04 6.57
C ILE A 152 -3.58 -9.11 5.96
N MET A 153 -4.62 -8.70 6.70
CA MET A 153 -5.99 -8.66 6.17
C MET A 153 -6.13 -7.69 5.01
N VAL A 154 -5.50 -6.51 5.06
CA VAL A 154 -5.51 -5.57 3.93
C VAL A 154 -4.78 -6.18 2.73
N ALA A 155 -3.61 -6.80 2.94
CA ALA A 155 -2.87 -7.44 1.85
C ALA A 155 -3.64 -8.61 1.21
N PHE A 156 -4.37 -9.38 2.02
CA PHE A 156 -5.28 -10.41 1.55
C PHE A 156 -6.42 -9.81 0.73
N ALA A 157 -7.10 -8.78 1.23
CA ALA A 157 -8.15 -8.08 0.48
C ALA A 157 -7.61 -7.52 -0.86
N SER A 158 -6.44 -6.88 -0.84
CA SER A 158 -5.77 -6.39 -2.05
C SER A 158 -5.46 -7.52 -3.04
N TYR A 159 -4.97 -8.66 -2.58
CA TYR A 159 -4.72 -9.83 -3.43
C TYR A 159 -6.01 -10.30 -4.10
N PHE A 160 -7.10 -10.47 -3.34
CA PHE A 160 -8.39 -10.90 -3.90
C PHE A 160 -8.95 -9.91 -4.91
N ILE A 161 -8.83 -8.61 -4.65
CA ILE A 161 -9.29 -7.56 -5.56
C ILE A 161 -8.48 -7.58 -6.87
N LEU A 162 -7.16 -7.68 -6.79
CA LEU A 162 -6.29 -7.75 -7.97
C LEU A 162 -6.53 -9.01 -8.78
N VAL A 163 -6.67 -10.18 -8.13
CA VAL A 163 -6.99 -11.44 -8.81
C VAL A 163 -8.41 -11.39 -9.41
N SER A 164 -9.39 -10.80 -8.74
CA SER A 164 -10.75 -10.72 -9.29
C SER A 164 -10.84 -9.82 -10.52
N SER A 165 -9.88 -8.92 -10.76
CA SER A 165 -9.92 -7.99 -11.89
C SER A 165 -9.81 -8.61 -13.30
N HIS A 166 -9.52 -9.91 -13.45
CA HIS A 166 -9.55 -10.60 -14.78
C HIS A 166 -10.51 -11.77 -14.88
N ARG A 167 -11.23 -12.08 -13.81
CA ARG A 167 -12.33 -13.02 -13.95
C ARG A 167 -13.53 -12.28 -14.48
#